data_AF-A0A4Q6EQR5-F1
#
_entry.id   AF-A0A4Q6EQR5-F1
#
_cell.length_a   1.000
_cell.length_b   1.000
_cell.length_c   1.000
_cell.angle_alpha   90.00
_cell.angle_beta   90.00
_cell.angle_gamma   90.00
#
_symmetry.space_group_name_H-M   'P 1'
#
loop_
_entity.id
_entity.type
_entity.pdbx_description
1 polymer ?
#
loop_
_entity_poly.entity_id
_entity_poly.type
_entity_poly.pdbx_seq_one_letter_code
_entity_poly.pdbx_strand_id
1 'polypeptide(L)'
;MTNKLPDIDADEGSSVDALTFDTPPNRLTVLRMIAVPGVVYFLSWRTFQGDLSACVLFSLAAITDWFDGYLARAYKSVTIFGKLMDPLADKFLVVSTLIMLQHLSRIHPYLVMVLICREMGITSLRALASSEGVIIAAGKGGKYKAALQMVAIPFLILQISLFGVVSSDAVGTVLMYASVALSLSSASTYAIDFFRGLKEKRRLKQQKP
;
A
#
# COMPACT_ATOMS: atom_id res chain seq x y z
N MET A 1 -60.28 -4.67 12.70
CA MET A 1 -59.10 -3.97 13.25
C MET A 1 -58.23 -4.98 13.98
N THR A 2 -57.26 -5.56 13.30
CA THR A 2 -56.01 -6.07 13.89
C THR A 2 -55.02 -6.18 12.74
N ASN A 3 -54.43 -5.03 12.41
CA ASN A 3 -53.30 -4.92 11.49
C ASN A 3 -52.10 -5.57 12.21
N LYS A 4 -51.82 -6.85 11.92
CA LYS A 4 -50.55 -7.47 12.33
C LYS A 4 -49.48 -6.90 11.40
N LEU A 5 -48.60 -6.07 11.95
CA LEU A 5 -47.39 -5.64 11.25
C LEU A 5 -46.59 -6.89 10.82
N PRO A 6 -45.95 -6.87 9.64
CA PRO A 6 -44.99 -7.91 9.28
C PRO A 6 -43.82 -7.86 10.26
N ASP A 7 -43.45 -9.03 10.81
CA ASP A 7 -42.26 -9.22 11.62
C ASP A 7 -41.03 -8.83 10.78
N ILE A 8 -40.40 -7.73 11.17
CA ILE A 8 -39.07 -7.35 10.70
C ILE A 8 -38.10 -8.20 11.53
N ASP A 9 -37.84 -9.42 11.07
CA ASP A 9 -36.66 -10.15 11.48
C ASP A 9 -35.46 -9.36 10.99
N ALA A 10 -34.90 -8.56 11.90
CA ALA A 10 -33.71 -7.78 11.68
C ALA A 10 -32.56 -8.72 11.30
N ASP A 11 -31.99 -8.45 10.13
CA ASP A 11 -30.69 -8.91 9.65
C ASP A 11 -29.57 -8.37 10.56
N GLU A 12 -29.55 -8.77 11.84
CA GLU A 12 -28.49 -8.44 12.79
C GLU A 12 -27.26 -9.34 12.61
N GLY A 13 -27.38 -10.45 11.88
CA GLY A 13 -26.29 -11.41 11.65
C GLY A 13 -25.27 -10.99 10.59
N SER A 14 -25.61 -10.12 9.64
CA SER A 14 -24.70 -9.76 8.53
C SER A 14 -23.64 -8.71 8.89
N SER A 15 -23.87 -7.95 9.98
CA SER A 15 -23.00 -6.84 10.39
C SER A 15 -21.89 -7.26 11.38
N VAL A 16 -22.13 -8.30 12.18
CA VAL A 16 -21.16 -8.80 13.18
C VAL A 16 -20.04 -9.60 12.51
N ASP A 17 -20.34 -10.35 11.46
CA ASP A 17 -19.36 -11.06 10.63
C ASP A 17 -18.55 -10.13 9.69
N ALA A 18 -18.99 -8.89 9.48
CA ALA A 18 -18.26 -7.92 8.67
C ALA A 18 -17.05 -7.30 9.41
N LEU A 19 -17.05 -7.39 10.75
CA LEU A 19 -16.05 -6.82 11.67
C LEU A 19 -15.25 -7.90 12.42
N THR A 20 -15.39 -9.19 12.10
CA THR A 20 -14.66 -10.25 12.81
C THR A 20 -13.16 -10.11 12.60
N PHE A 21 -12.47 -9.66 13.65
CA PHE A 21 -11.03 -9.41 13.64
C PHE A 21 -10.19 -10.68 13.59
N ASP A 22 -10.81 -11.83 13.84
CA ASP A 22 -10.13 -13.07 14.23
C ASP A 22 -9.79 -14.00 13.06
N THR A 23 -9.90 -13.50 11.82
CA THR A 23 -9.37 -14.21 10.67
C THR A 23 -7.83 -14.09 10.64
N PRO A 24 -7.09 -15.16 10.26
CA PRO A 24 -5.63 -15.11 10.19
C PRO A 24 -5.09 -13.90 9.38
N PRO A 25 -5.64 -13.55 8.21
CA PRO A 25 -5.20 -12.37 7.45
C PRO A 25 -5.34 -11.06 8.21
N ASN A 26 -6.48 -10.87 8.88
CA ASN A 26 -6.75 -9.62 9.57
C ASN A 26 -5.80 -9.38 10.76
N ARG A 27 -5.40 -10.44 11.46
CA ARG A 27 -4.38 -10.35 12.53
C ARG A 27 -3.02 -9.91 11.98
N LEU A 28 -2.64 -10.35 10.79
CA LEU A 28 -1.41 -9.94 10.12
C LEU A 28 -1.45 -8.46 9.73
N THR A 29 -2.59 -7.98 9.21
CA THR A 29 -2.78 -6.56 8.88
C THR A 29 -2.72 -5.66 10.12
N VAL A 30 -3.34 -6.06 11.23
CA VAL A 30 -3.23 -5.35 12.51
C VAL A 30 -1.79 -5.36 13.05
N LEU A 31 -1.10 -6.50 12.97
CA LEU A 31 0.30 -6.60 13.38
C LEU A 31 1.19 -5.65 12.55
N ARG A 32 0.93 -5.51 11.25
CA ARG A 32 1.63 -4.54 10.40
C ARG A 32 1.37 -3.10 10.82
N MET A 33 0.12 -2.77 11.14
CA MET A 33 -0.24 -1.45 11.67
C MET A 33 0.51 -1.13 12.96
N ILE A 34 0.72 -2.12 13.83
CA ILE A 34 1.52 -2.00 15.06
C ILE A 34 3.02 -1.93 14.75
N ALA A 35 3.49 -2.56 13.68
CA ALA A 35 4.89 -2.47 13.26
C ALA A 35 5.28 -1.04 12.84
N VAL A 36 4.35 -0.25 12.30
CA VAL A 36 4.61 1.15 11.88
C VAL A 36 5.19 2.02 13.01
N PRO A 37 4.53 2.19 14.17
CA PRO A 37 5.10 2.96 15.27
C PRO A 37 6.39 2.32 15.81
N GLY A 38 6.54 1.00 15.76
CA GLY A 38 7.79 0.32 16.12
C GLY A 38 8.97 0.71 15.24
N VAL A 39 8.77 0.76 13.91
CA VAL A 39 9.79 1.20 12.95
C VAL A 39 10.19 2.65 13.22
N VAL A 40 9.20 3.54 13.43
CA VAL A 40 9.44 4.95 13.76
C VAL A 40 10.21 5.09 15.07
N TYR A 41 9.83 4.32 16.09
CA TYR A 41 10.48 4.31 17.40
C TYR A 41 11.96 3.91 17.30
N PHE A 42 12.27 2.81 16.64
CA PHE A 42 13.65 2.35 16.49
C PHE A 42 14.52 3.30 15.65
N LEU A 43 13.97 3.88 14.56
CA LEU A 43 14.67 4.91 13.77
C LEU A 43 14.94 6.18 14.58
N SER A 44 14.10 6.48 15.57
CA SER A 44 14.28 7.66 16.42
C SER A 44 15.49 7.56 17.35
N TRP A 45 16.04 6.35 17.56
CA TRP A 45 17.24 6.16 18.39
C TRP A 45 18.50 6.70 17.72
N ARG A 46 18.53 6.83 16.39
CA ARG A 46 19.70 7.30 15.62
C ARG A 46 20.98 6.53 15.92
N THR A 47 20.84 5.25 16.24
CA THR A 47 21.95 4.31 16.48
C THR A 47 21.91 3.18 15.47
N PHE A 48 23.05 2.54 15.24
CA PHE A 48 23.14 1.35 14.39
C PHE A 48 22.17 0.23 14.86
N GLN A 49 22.02 0.05 16.17
CA GLN A 49 21.09 -0.93 16.74
C GLN A 49 19.63 -0.58 16.45
N GLY A 50 19.27 0.71 16.53
CA GLY A 50 17.96 1.21 16.14
C GLY A 50 17.70 0.99 14.65
N ASP A 51 18.66 1.34 13.79
CA ASP A 51 18.56 1.14 12.35
C ASP A 51 18.42 -0.34 11.97
N LEU A 52 19.21 -1.22 12.58
CA LEU A 52 19.11 -2.66 12.38
C LEU A 52 17.73 -3.20 12.82
N SER A 53 17.26 -2.79 13.99
CA SER A 53 15.95 -3.20 14.52
C SER A 53 14.80 -2.72 13.63
N ALA A 54 14.86 -1.46 13.18
CA ALA A 54 13.90 -0.90 12.24
C ALA A 54 13.93 -1.63 10.90
N CYS A 55 15.11 -1.94 10.37
CA CYS A 55 15.27 -2.68 9.12
C CYS A 55 14.66 -4.08 9.19
N VAL A 56 14.94 -4.81 10.27
CA VAL A 56 14.38 -6.15 10.51
C VAL A 56 12.86 -6.08 10.63
N LEU A 57 12.35 -5.16 11.46
CA LEU A 57 10.91 -5.00 11.66
C LEU A 57 10.18 -4.60 10.37
N PHE A 58 10.72 -3.63 9.63
CA PHE A 58 10.19 -3.22 8.33
C PHE A 58 10.17 -4.40 7.34
N SER A 59 11.27 -5.14 7.25
CA SER A 59 11.40 -6.27 6.31
C SER A 59 10.44 -7.41 6.67
N LEU A 60 10.28 -7.74 7.96
CA LEU A 60 9.32 -8.75 8.40
C LEU A 60 7.87 -8.31 8.13
N ALA A 61 7.54 -7.06 8.41
CA ALA A 61 6.21 -6.50 8.14
C ALA A 61 5.88 -6.51 6.64
N ALA A 62 6.86 -6.17 5.81
CA ALA A 62 6.79 -6.23 4.34
C ALA A 62 6.58 -7.65 3.79
N ILE A 63 7.35 -8.62 4.29
CA ILE A 63 7.26 -10.03 3.84
C ILE A 63 5.93 -10.63 4.27
N THR A 64 5.47 -10.29 5.49
CA THR A 64 4.18 -10.75 6.03
C THR A 64 3.01 -10.32 5.13
N ASP A 65 3.04 -9.11 4.54
CA ASP A 65 2.03 -8.68 3.57
C ASP A 65 1.97 -9.56 2.33
N TRP A 66 3.14 -9.82 1.75
CA TRP A 66 3.22 -10.64 0.55
C TRP A 66 2.71 -12.07 0.80
N PHE A 67 3.02 -12.61 1.98
CA PHE A 67 2.56 -13.92 2.40
C PHE A 67 1.05 -13.94 2.66
N ASP A 68 0.48 -12.90 3.28
CA ASP A 68 -0.95 -12.82 3.55
C ASP A 68 -1.77 -12.72 2.26
N GLY A 69 -1.31 -11.92 1.29
CA GLY A 69 -1.91 -11.88 -0.04
C GLY A 69 -1.89 -13.22 -0.77
N TYR A 70 -0.94 -14.11 -0.45
CA TYR A 70 -0.94 -15.49 -0.92
C TYR A 70 -1.94 -16.36 -0.16
N LEU A 71 -1.97 -16.25 1.17
CA LEU A 71 -2.86 -17.02 2.05
C LEU A 71 -4.34 -16.66 1.85
N ALA A 72 -4.69 -15.38 1.78
CA ALA A 72 -6.07 -14.93 1.55
C ALA A 72 -6.65 -15.46 0.23
N ARG A 73 -5.82 -15.62 -0.82
CA ARG A 73 -6.24 -16.25 -2.09
C ARG A 73 -6.45 -17.76 -1.96
N ALA A 74 -5.72 -18.42 -1.06
CA ALA A 74 -5.82 -19.85 -0.82
C ALA A 74 -7.04 -20.21 0.06
N TYR A 75 -7.36 -19.39 1.07
CA TYR A 75 -8.39 -19.71 2.07
C TYR A 75 -9.79 -19.18 1.74
N LYS A 76 -9.99 -18.40 0.66
CA LYS A 76 -11.28 -17.77 0.25
C LYS A 76 -11.98 -16.90 1.31
N SER A 77 -11.41 -16.74 2.50
CA SER A 77 -11.92 -15.89 3.57
C SER A 77 -11.47 -14.46 3.35
N VAL A 78 -12.29 -13.66 2.64
CA VAL A 78 -12.00 -12.25 2.38
C VAL A 78 -13.08 -11.39 3.05
N THR A 79 -12.74 -10.72 4.15
CA THR A 79 -13.65 -9.81 4.85
C THR A 79 -13.65 -8.41 4.21
N ILE A 80 -14.73 -7.64 4.41
CA ILE A 80 -14.83 -6.26 3.90
C ILE A 80 -13.80 -5.37 4.59
N PHE A 81 -13.60 -5.55 5.89
CA PHE A 81 -12.60 -4.83 6.68
C PHE A 81 -11.17 -5.07 6.18
N GLY A 82 -10.78 -6.34 5.95
CA GLY A 82 -9.46 -6.68 5.40
C GLY A 82 -9.21 -6.03 4.04
N LYS A 83 -10.19 -6.10 3.11
CA LYS A 83 -10.08 -5.44 1.79
C LYS A 83 -9.78 -3.94 1.87
N LEU A 84 -10.27 -3.26 2.91
CA LEU A 84 -10.03 -1.84 3.11
C LEU A 84 -8.72 -1.57 3.86
N MET A 85 -8.41 -2.38 4.87
CA MET A 85 -7.25 -2.19 5.73
C MET A 85 -5.94 -2.63 5.08
N ASP A 86 -5.92 -3.69 4.26
CA ASP A 86 -4.68 -4.20 3.67
C ASP A 86 -3.99 -3.14 2.79
N PRO A 87 -4.69 -2.43 1.87
CA PRO A 87 -4.09 -1.35 1.10
C PRO A 87 -3.68 -0.15 1.96
N LEU A 88 -4.35 0.08 3.08
CA LEU A 88 -4.05 1.20 3.97
C LEU A 88 -2.79 0.94 4.81
N ALA A 89 -2.71 -0.25 5.41
CA ALA A 89 -1.59 -0.69 6.23
C ALA A 89 -0.30 -0.80 5.41
N ASP A 90 -0.37 -1.31 4.17
CA ASP A 90 0.75 -1.28 3.22
C ASP A 90 1.32 0.13 3.06
N LYS A 91 0.44 1.12 2.84
CA LYS A 91 0.86 2.50 2.61
C LYS A 91 1.39 3.17 3.86
N PHE A 92 0.80 2.93 5.02
CA PHE A 92 1.29 3.52 6.26
C PHE A 92 2.69 3.05 6.63
N LEU A 93 3.02 1.77 6.44
CA LEU A 93 4.36 1.27 6.70
C LEU A 93 5.40 1.98 5.81
N VAL A 94 5.16 2.03 4.50
CA VAL A 94 6.09 2.64 3.55
C VAL A 94 6.18 4.15 3.75
N VAL A 95 5.05 4.85 3.84
CA VAL A 95 5.00 6.31 3.95
C VAL A 95 5.64 6.79 5.25
N SER A 96 5.32 6.17 6.39
CA SER A 96 5.90 6.55 7.69
C SER A 96 7.42 6.35 7.70
N THR A 97 7.88 5.25 7.10
CA THR A 97 9.32 4.97 6.99
C THR A 97 10.02 6.00 6.09
N LEU A 98 9.43 6.37 4.94
CA LEU A 98 10.00 7.40 4.07
C LEU A 98 10.07 8.78 4.74
N ILE A 99 9.04 9.14 5.52
CA ILE A 99 9.04 10.39 6.29
C ILE A 99 10.16 10.38 7.34
N MET A 100 10.35 9.25 8.04
CA MET A 100 11.44 9.12 9.01
C MET A 100 12.82 9.16 8.35
N LEU A 101 13.00 8.47 7.21
CA LEU A 101 14.24 8.54 6.45
C LEU A 101 14.53 9.97 5.99
N GLN A 102 13.50 10.74 5.61
CA GLN A 102 13.66 12.16 5.27
C GLN A 102 14.08 12.99 6.49
N HIS A 103 13.44 12.76 7.64
CA HIS A 103 13.80 13.44 8.90
C HIS A 103 15.25 13.16 9.30
N LEU A 104 15.76 11.96 9.02
CA LEU A 104 17.15 11.55 9.23
C LEU A 104 18.10 12.00 8.10
N SER A 105 17.62 12.78 7.12
CA SER A 105 18.40 13.24 5.95
C SER A 105 18.99 12.13 5.09
N ARG A 106 18.33 10.96 5.04
CA ARG A 106 18.77 9.78 4.29
C ARG A 106 18.15 9.65 2.90
N ILE A 107 17.18 10.50 2.58
CA ILE A 107 16.52 10.59 1.29
C ILE A 107 16.28 12.06 0.95
N HIS A 108 16.06 12.37 -0.33
CA HIS A 108 15.78 13.73 -0.77
C HIS A 108 14.28 14.06 -0.56
N PRO A 109 13.91 15.25 -0.03
CA PRO A 109 12.51 15.58 0.29
C PRO A 109 11.58 15.51 -0.92
N TYR A 110 12.04 16.01 -2.08
CA TYR A 110 11.29 15.91 -3.34
C TYR A 110 10.92 14.47 -3.73
N LEU A 111 11.78 13.48 -3.47
CA LEU A 111 11.46 12.07 -3.74
C LEU A 111 10.32 11.59 -2.86
N VAL A 112 10.37 11.91 -1.57
CA VAL A 112 9.33 11.51 -0.60
C VAL A 112 7.99 12.14 -0.97
N MET A 113 7.96 13.44 -1.30
CA MET A 113 6.74 14.11 -1.74
C MET A 113 6.14 13.44 -2.99
N VAL A 114 6.96 13.22 -4.03
CA VAL A 114 6.52 12.58 -5.27
C VAL A 114 5.97 11.17 -5.02
N LEU A 115 6.67 10.37 -4.19
CA LEU A 115 6.24 9.01 -3.85
C LEU A 115 4.90 8.99 -3.13
N ILE A 116 4.73 9.83 -2.10
CA ILE A 116 3.49 9.92 -1.33
C ILE A 116 2.34 10.37 -2.23
N CYS A 117 2.51 11.48 -2.97
CA CYS A 117 1.48 11.99 -3.87
C CYS A 117 1.05 10.95 -4.91
N ARG A 118 2.02 10.26 -5.53
CA ARG A 118 1.75 9.23 -6.52
C ARG A 118 1.05 8.02 -5.93
N GLU A 119 1.46 7.56 -4.75
CA GLU A 119 0.87 6.38 -4.12
C GLU A 119 -0.58 6.62 -3.74
N MET A 120 -0.88 7.78 -3.17
CA MET A 120 -2.26 8.17 -2.86
C MET A 120 -3.06 8.41 -4.15
N GLY A 121 -2.51 9.17 -5.10
CA GLY A 121 -3.20 9.53 -6.34
C GLY A 121 -3.63 8.33 -7.18
N ILE A 122 -2.74 7.34 -7.39
CA ILE A 122 -3.09 6.13 -8.16
C ILE A 122 -4.07 5.23 -7.41
N THR A 123 -3.95 5.15 -6.08
CA THR A 123 -4.90 4.38 -5.26
C THR A 123 -6.30 4.99 -5.33
N SER A 124 -6.41 6.32 -5.21
CA SER A 124 -7.67 7.05 -5.36
C SER A 124 -8.26 6.95 -6.77
N LEU A 125 -7.43 7.12 -7.81
CA LEU A 125 -7.88 6.97 -9.20
C LEU A 125 -8.42 5.57 -9.48
N ARG A 126 -7.80 4.53 -8.93
CA ARG A 126 -8.28 3.16 -9.06
C ARG A 126 -9.61 2.95 -8.35
N ALA A 127 -9.76 3.50 -7.15
CA ALA A 127 -11.03 3.45 -6.42
C ALA A 127 -12.16 4.12 -7.22
N LEU A 128 -11.88 5.31 -7.79
CA LEU A 128 -12.84 6.05 -8.62
C LEU A 128 -13.18 5.33 -9.93
N ALA A 129 -12.19 4.72 -10.60
CA ALA A 129 -12.42 3.90 -11.79
C ALA A 129 -13.36 2.72 -11.49
N SER A 130 -13.13 2.05 -10.35
CA SER A 130 -13.96 0.95 -9.90
C SER A 130 -15.40 1.39 -9.58
N SER A 131 -15.58 2.54 -8.91
CA SER A 131 -16.93 3.06 -8.62
C SER A 131 -17.68 3.47 -9.89
N GLU A 132 -16.95 3.90 -10.91
CA GLU A 132 -17.50 4.19 -12.24
C GLU A 132 -17.64 2.95 -13.13
N GLY A 133 -17.35 1.74 -12.65
CA GLY A 133 -17.44 0.51 -13.45
C GLY A 133 -16.48 0.46 -14.64
N VAL A 134 -15.43 1.28 -14.64
CA VAL A 134 -14.38 1.26 -15.65
C VAL A 134 -13.27 0.35 -15.17
N ILE A 135 -13.13 -0.83 -15.78
CA ILE A 135 -12.09 -1.80 -15.43
C ILE A 135 -10.84 -1.47 -16.24
N ILE A 136 -9.83 -0.92 -15.57
CA ILE A 136 -8.52 -0.62 -16.18
C ILE A 136 -7.52 -1.64 -15.65
N ALA A 137 -6.98 -2.46 -16.55
CA ALA A 137 -5.96 -3.42 -16.19
C ALA A 137 -4.72 -2.71 -15.63
N ALA A 138 -4.24 -3.17 -14.47
CA ALA A 138 -3.01 -2.65 -13.90
C ALA A 138 -1.79 -3.13 -14.72
N GLY A 139 -1.00 -2.20 -15.23
CA GLY A 139 0.24 -2.52 -15.95
C GLY A 139 1.33 -3.12 -15.05
N LYS A 140 2.21 -3.95 -15.63
CA LYS A 140 3.32 -4.61 -14.93
C LYS A 140 4.29 -3.64 -14.22
N GLY A 141 4.39 -2.40 -14.71
CA GLY A 141 5.25 -1.36 -14.12
C GLY A 141 4.98 -1.08 -12.64
N GLY A 142 3.71 -1.18 -12.21
CA GLY A 142 3.33 -1.03 -10.81
C GLY A 142 3.88 -2.13 -9.89
N LYS A 143 4.14 -3.33 -10.41
CA LYS A 143 4.73 -4.44 -9.66
C LYS A 143 6.24 -4.25 -9.49
N TYR A 144 6.93 -3.87 -10.56
CA TYR A 144 8.38 -3.64 -10.51
C TYR A 144 8.75 -2.46 -9.62
N LYS A 145 7.99 -1.35 -9.69
CA LYS A 145 8.27 -0.18 -8.84
C LYS A 145 8.13 -0.54 -7.34
N ALA A 146 7.13 -1.34 -6.98
CA ALA A 146 6.92 -1.78 -5.61
C ALA A 146 8.09 -2.65 -5.14
N ALA A 147 8.52 -3.63 -5.94
CA ALA A 147 9.69 -4.45 -5.61
C ALA A 147 10.96 -3.60 -5.39
N LEU A 148 11.25 -2.65 -6.28
CA LEU A 148 12.40 -1.75 -6.13
C LEU A 148 12.31 -0.92 -4.85
N GLN A 149 11.11 -0.41 -4.53
CA GLN A 149 10.90 0.43 -3.34
C GLN A 149 11.07 -0.37 -2.04
N MET A 150 10.53 -1.59 -1.99
CA MET A 150 10.65 -2.47 -0.83
C MET A 150 12.09 -2.91 -0.57
N VAL A 151 12.91 -3.01 -1.63
CA VAL A 151 14.35 -3.27 -1.50
C VAL A 151 15.12 -2.01 -1.13
N ALA A 152 14.80 -0.86 -1.74
CA ALA A 152 15.49 0.40 -1.49
C ALA A 152 15.43 0.86 -0.03
N ILE A 153 14.28 0.71 0.62
CA ILE A 153 14.06 1.21 1.99
C ILE A 153 15.02 0.58 3.02
N PRO A 154 15.17 -0.76 3.11
CA PRO A 154 16.18 -1.40 3.97
C PRO A 154 17.61 -0.87 3.75
N PHE A 155 18.02 -0.67 2.49
CA PHE A 155 19.34 -0.12 2.16
C PHE A 155 19.53 1.32 2.68
N LEU A 156 18.48 2.14 2.58
CA LEU A 156 18.45 3.50 3.13
C LEU A 156 18.38 3.52 4.66
N ILE A 157 17.77 2.52 5.30
CA ILE A 157 17.74 2.40 6.76
C ILE A 157 19.14 2.09 7.31
N LEU A 158 19.84 1.10 6.77
CA LEU A 158 21.05 0.53 7.40
C LEU A 158 22.30 1.41 7.31
N GLN A 159 22.46 2.22 6.25
CA GLN A 159 23.64 3.07 6.00
C GLN A 159 25.01 2.38 6.24
N ILE A 160 25.12 1.10 5.90
CA ILE A 160 26.35 0.32 6.05
C ILE A 160 27.21 0.37 4.79
N SER A 161 28.52 0.13 4.93
CA SER A 161 29.38 -0.12 3.78
C SER A 161 29.21 -1.57 3.31
N LEU A 162 28.70 -1.76 2.09
CA LEU A 162 28.58 -3.04 1.41
C LEU A 162 29.93 -3.40 0.78
N PHE A 163 30.43 -4.59 1.13
CA PHE A 163 31.69 -5.14 0.63
C PHE A 163 32.90 -4.20 0.84
N GLY A 164 32.80 -3.26 1.79
CA GLY A 164 33.86 -2.27 2.08
C GLY A 164 34.05 -1.19 1.01
N VAL A 165 33.24 -1.16 -0.05
CA VAL A 165 33.46 -0.29 -1.22
C VAL A 165 32.21 0.52 -1.59
N VAL A 166 31.02 -0.07 -1.47
CA VAL A 166 29.77 0.56 -1.92
C VAL A 166 28.92 0.92 -0.71
N SER A 167 28.56 2.17 -0.55
CA SER A 167 27.72 2.59 0.57
C SER A 167 26.26 2.17 0.31
N SER A 168 25.59 1.61 1.33
CA SER A 168 24.23 1.06 1.20
C SER A 168 23.21 2.15 0.86
N ASP A 169 23.45 3.38 1.32
CA ASP A 169 22.65 4.55 1.00
C ASP A 169 22.66 4.85 -0.51
N ALA A 170 23.82 4.78 -1.18
CA ALA A 170 23.91 5.03 -2.62
C ALA A 170 23.08 4.00 -3.41
N VAL A 171 23.16 2.72 -3.03
CA VAL A 171 22.35 1.65 -3.63
C VAL A 171 20.86 1.92 -3.40
N GLY A 172 20.48 2.23 -2.15
CA GLY A 172 19.10 2.55 -1.78
C GLY A 172 18.56 3.74 -2.56
N THR A 173 19.35 4.81 -2.71
CA THR A 173 18.98 6.01 -3.47
C THR A 173 18.76 5.68 -4.95
N VAL A 174 19.70 4.96 -5.60
CA VAL A 174 19.56 4.57 -7.01
C VAL A 174 18.30 3.73 -7.23
N LEU A 175 18.06 2.73 -6.37
CA LEU A 175 16.86 1.90 -6.44
C LEU A 175 15.58 2.73 -6.23
N MET A 176 15.62 3.74 -5.36
CA MET A 176 14.49 4.64 -5.13
C MET A 176 14.19 5.51 -6.34
N TYR A 177 15.21 6.09 -6.99
CA TYR A 177 15.04 6.84 -8.24
C TYR A 177 14.49 5.96 -9.36
N ALA A 178 15.02 4.74 -9.51
CA ALA A 178 14.50 3.77 -10.47
C ALA A 178 13.02 3.42 -10.18
N SER A 179 12.67 3.23 -8.91
CA SER A 179 11.29 3.03 -8.48
C SER A 179 10.41 4.21 -8.88
N VAL A 180 10.82 5.44 -8.60
CA VAL A 180 10.08 6.68 -8.95
C VAL A 180 9.87 6.79 -10.46
N ALA A 181 10.89 6.54 -11.27
CA ALA A 181 10.80 6.61 -12.72
C ALA A 181 9.77 5.62 -13.29
N LEU A 182 9.82 4.36 -12.85
CA LEU A 182 8.81 3.35 -13.21
C LEU A 182 7.42 3.72 -12.66
N SER A 183 7.39 4.28 -11.46
CA SER A 183 6.18 4.72 -10.78
C SER A 183 5.42 5.76 -11.59
N LEU A 184 6.12 6.78 -12.08
CA LEU A 184 5.56 7.91 -12.82
C LEU A 184 5.12 7.46 -14.22
N SER A 185 5.96 6.69 -14.91
CA SER A 185 5.62 6.13 -16.23
C SER A 185 4.34 5.28 -16.18
N SER A 186 4.22 4.43 -15.14
CA SER A 186 3.03 3.63 -14.91
C SER A 186 1.82 4.48 -14.51
N ALA A 187 2.03 5.56 -13.73
CA ALA A 187 0.96 6.44 -13.27
C ALA A 187 0.34 7.23 -14.43
N SER A 188 1.18 7.79 -15.31
CA SER A 188 0.72 8.51 -16.50
C SER A 188 -0.10 7.62 -17.42
N THR A 189 0.38 6.40 -17.68
CA THR A 189 -0.34 5.42 -18.51
C THR A 189 -1.72 5.12 -17.93
N TYR A 190 -1.80 4.83 -16.63
CA TYR A 190 -3.06 4.54 -15.95
C TYR A 190 -4.04 5.72 -15.98
N ALA A 191 -3.55 6.95 -15.75
CA ALA A 191 -4.39 8.14 -15.79
C ALA A 191 -4.97 8.38 -17.19
N ILE A 192 -4.16 8.21 -18.25
CA ILE A 192 -4.62 8.35 -19.64
C ILE A 192 -5.71 7.32 -19.95
N ASP A 193 -5.50 6.06 -19.59
CA ASP A 193 -6.47 4.98 -19.81
C ASP A 193 -7.78 5.24 -19.07
N PHE A 194 -7.70 5.80 -17.86
CA PHE A 194 -8.87 6.20 -17.08
C PHE A 194 -9.70 7.30 -17.77
N PHE A 195 -9.06 8.39 -18.19
CA PHE A 195 -9.77 9.47 -18.88
C PHE A 195 -10.35 9.02 -20.23
N ARG A 196 -9.65 8.12 -20.94
CA ARG A 196 -10.15 7.53 -22.19
C ARG A 196 -11.40 6.66 -21.93
N GLY A 197 -11.36 5.79 -20.93
CA GLY A 197 -12.51 4.94 -20.54
C GLY A 197 -13.72 5.74 -20.09
N LEU A 198 -13.52 6.82 -19.32
CA LEU A 198 -14.61 7.74 -18.95
C LEU A 198 -15.24 8.43 -20.16
N LYS A 199 -14.43 8.87 -21.13
CA LYS A 199 -14.93 9.53 -22.34
C LYS A 199 -15.78 8.59 -23.19
N GLU A 200 -15.36 7.34 -23.32
CA GLU A 200 -16.08 6.31 -24.05
C GLU A 200 -17.42 5.96 -23.40
N LYS A 201 -17.43 5.77 -22.07
CA LYS A 201 -18.66 5.53 -21.31
C LYS A 201 -19.67 6.69 -21.45
N ARG A 202 -19.21 7.94 -21.40
CA ARG A 202 -20.06 9.12 -21.60
C ARG A 202 -20.65 9.16 -23.01
N ARG A 203 -19.86 8.82 -24.04
CA ARG A 203 -20.33 8.77 -25.43
C ARG A 203 -21.42 7.72 -25.63
N LEU A 204 -21.26 6.53 -25.07
CA LEU A 204 -22.26 5.47 -25.12
C LEU A 204 -23.56 5.86 -24.41
N LYS A 205 -23.47 6.60 -23.29
CA LYS A 205 -24.65 7.09 -22.56
C LYS A 205 -25.42 8.18 -23.34
N GLN A 206 -24.73 8.96 -24.18
CA GLN A 206 -25.34 9.98 -25.04
C GLN A 206 -25.95 9.42 -26.33
N GLN A 207 -25.61 8.18 -26.71
CA GLN A 207 -26.15 7.50 -27.90
C GLN A 207 -27.33 6.56 -27.62
N LYS A 208 -27.72 6.37 -26.34
CA LYS A 208 -28.95 5.64 -26.01
C LYS A 208 -30.15 6.57 -26.24
N PRO A 209 -31.10 6.21 -27.13
CA PRO A 209 -32.29 6.99 -27.43
C PRO A 209 -33.23 7.10 -26.23
#